data_AF-A0A7S4S9Q8-F1
#
_entry.id   AF-A0A7S4S9Q8-F1
#
_cell.length_a   1.000
_cell.length_b   1.000
_cell.length_c   1.000
_cell.angle_alpha   90.00
_cell.angle_beta   90.00
_cell.angle_gamma   90.00
#
_symmetry.space_group_name_H-M   'P 1'
#
loop_
_entity.id
_entity.type
_entity.pdbx_description
1 polymer ?
#
loop_
_entity_poly.entity_id
_entity_poly.type
_entity_poly.pdbx_seq_one_letter_code
_entity_poly.pdbx_strand_id
1 'polypeptide(L)'
;IENHSGMMCAYSLRRGDDSGQTEKVMCPSGGTEYFRFGLPKGTGNGGRRLYGQDVKHKKTLYLFIGEKAIVYDHIDAETNRPRRAYKLASGRLLFVAIQKSGKATLVHLSSQIDIINCCRLPYHIYVHWDGKINDVGICEGTEKYERKTQGAQVHGSTTDRSFVENSRSPAVFGVPVDILHNFYADASGYINERVLILQISPVLDETKSENTESLCGSFCVPPMNELVALATSESQMSSYEVFCRRLIILDLMRGDGQ
;
A
#
# COMPACT_ATOMS: atom_id res chain seq x y z
N ILE A 1 7.08 -0.63 8.30
CA ILE A 1 6.37 0.46 7.60
C ILE A 1 6.15 -0.05 6.19
N GLU A 2 4.91 -0.08 5.75
CA GLU A 2 4.53 -0.42 4.38
C GLU A 2 4.17 0.88 3.69
N ASN A 3 4.96 1.28 2.70
CA ASN A 3 4.76 2.56 2.02
C ASN A 3 4.19 2.35 0.62
N HIS A 4 2.87 2.48 0.50
CA HIS A 4 2.13 2.43 -0.75
C HIS A 4 1.67 3.82 -1.20
N SER A 5 2.22 4.90 -0.64
CA SER A 5 1.75 6.26 -0.95
C SER A 5 2.22 6.82 -2.30
N GLY A 6 3.19 6.17 -2.96
CA GLY A 6 3.90 6.78 -4.10
C GLY A 6 4.93 7.84 -3.69
N MET A 7 5.06 8.14 -2.40
CA MET A 7 5.92 9.21 -1.89
C MET A 7 7.17 8.65 -1.21
N MET A 8 8.27 9.39 -1.30
CA MET A 8 9.45 9.12 -0.48
C MET A 8 9.19 9.55 0.97
N CYS A 9 9.32 8.59 1.88
CA CYS A 9 9.17 8.82 3.31
C CYS A 9 10.49 8.51 4.03
N ALA A 10 10.66 9.06 5.23
CA ALA A 10 11.68 8.63 6.17
C ALA A 10 11.05 8.46 7.54
N TYR A 11 11.65 7.66 8.41
CA TYR A 11 11.19 7.51 9.77
C TYR A 11 12.34 7.54 10.77
N SER A 12 12.02 7.86 12.02
CA SER A 12 12.92 7.76 13.15
C SER A 12 12.12 7.26 14.34
N LEU A 13 12.72 6.41 15.16
CA LEU A 13 12.02 5.73 16.24
C LEU A 13 12.77 5.93 17.55
N ARG A 14 12.13 6.59 18.51
CA ARG A 14 12.68 6.85 19.85
C ARG A 14 12.02 5.95 20.90
N ARG A 15 12.78 5.58 21.92
CA ARG A 15 12.29 4.79 23.06
C ARG A 15 12.55 5.52 24.37
N GLY A 16 11.54 5.61 25.22
CA GLY A 16 11.67 6.09 26.60
C GLY A 16 12.76 7.15 26.79
N ASP A 17 13.77 6.81 27.60
CA ASP A 17 14.83 7.70 28.07
C ASP A 17 16.02 7.85 27.10
N ASP A 18 15.97 7.29 25.89
CA ASP A 18 17.01 7.54 24.88
C ASP A 18 17.01 9.03 24.54
N SER A 19 18.04 9.75 24.98
CA SER A 19 18.28 11.17 24.67
C SER A 19 19.10 11.37 23.39
N GLY A 20 19.49 10.29 22.72
CA GLY A 20 20.25 10.33 21.48
C GLY A 20 19.41 10.70 20.26
N GLN A 21 20.02 11.37 19.28
CA GLN A 21 19.44 11.53 17.95
C GLN A 21 19.26 10.15 17.31
N THR A 22 18.02 9.72 17.12
CA THR A 22 17.73 8.51 16.34
C THR A 22 17.88 8.81 14.85
N GLU A 23 18.72 8.02 14.19
CA GLU A 23 19.00 8.08 12.76
C GLU A 23 17.69 8.05 11.95
N LYS A 24 17.62 8.87 10.90
CA LYS A 24 16.50 8.84 9.95
C LYS A 24 16.75 7.72 8.96
N VAL A 25 15.81 6.77 8.90
CA VAL A 25 15.84 5.66 7.95
C VAL A 25 14.90 5.98 6.80
N MET A 26 15.38 5.84 5.57
CA MET A 26 14.57 6.06 4.37
C MET A 26 13.58 4.90 4.18
N CYS A 27 12.40 5.22 3.67
CA CYS A 27 11.34 4.28 3.35
C CYS A 27 10.80 4.62 1.94
N PRO A 28 11.38 4.04 0.89
CA PRO A 28 10.95 4.30 -0.49
C PRO A 28 9.53 3.78 -0.73
N SER A 29 8.84 4.34 -1.73
CA SER A 29 7.52 3.86 -2.13
C SER A 29 7.58 2.45 -2.74
N GLY A 30 6.52 1.66 -2.54
CA GLY A 30 6.45 0.25 -2.92
C GLY A 30 7.25 -0.68 -2.01
N GLY A 31 7.99 -0.13 -1.03
CA GLY A 31 8.82 -0.89 -0.10
C GLY A 31 8.11 -1.23 1.21
N THR A 32 8.50 -2.38 1.76
CA THR A 32 8.20 -2.76 3.14
C THR A 32 9.46 -2.73 3.97
N GLU A 33 9.54 -1.77 4.90
CA GLU A 33 10.66 -1.64 5.82
C GLU A 33 10.35 -2.27 7.17
N TYR A 34 11.18 -3.23 7.59
CA TYR A 34 11.06 -3.89 8.88
C TYR A 34 12.05 -3.28 9.87
N PHE A 35 11.55 -2.85 11.01
CA PHE A 35 12.39 -2.44 12.12
C PHE A 35 12.09 -3.32 13.32
N ARG A 36 13.14 -3.83 13.95
CA ARG A 36 13.03 -4.65 15.15
C ARG A 36 13.30 -3.79 16.36
N PHE A 37 12.39 -3.83 17.33
CA PHE A 37 12.73 -3.35 18.66
C PHE A 37 13.70 -4.35 19.30
N GLY A 38 15.01 -4.03 19.36
CA GLY A 38 15.93 -4.72 20.27
C GLY A 38 15.33 -4.81 21.68
N LEU A 39 15.41 -5.96 22.33
CA LEU A 39 14.91 -6.11 23.69
C LEU A 39 15.74 -5.24 24.65
N PRO A 40 15.16 -4.67 25.73
CA PRO A 40 15.95 -4.04 26.79
C PRO A 40 17.09 -4.97 27.23
N LYS A 41 18.29 -4.44 27.40
CA LYS A 41 19.43 -5.24 27.87
C LYS A 41 19.10 -5.82 29.25
N GLY A 42 19.27 -7.13 29.43
CA GLY A 42 19.04 -7.82 30.71
C GLY A 42 17.65 -8.44 30.89
N THR A 43 16.78 -8.42 29.88
CA THR A 43 15.47 -9.09 29.92
C THR A 43 15.46 -10.23 28.91
N GLY A 44 15.10 -11.45 29.34
CA GLY A 44 14.94 -12.58 28.42
C GLY A 44 13.89 -12.30 27.32
N ASN A 45 13.69 -13.24 26.39
CA ASN A 45 12.75 -13.10 25.25
C ASN A 45 11.30 -12.74 25.64
N GLY A 46 10.93 -12.80 26.93
CA GLY A 46 9.65 -12.37 27.47
C GLY A 46 9.55 -10.89 27.91
N GLY A 47 10.62 -10.09 27.78
CA GLY A 47 10.63 -8.69 28.22
C GLY A 47 10.74 -8.52 29.74
N ARG A 48 10.69 -7.26 30.23
CA ARG A 48 10.70 -6.97 31.67
C ARG A 48 9.31 -7.20 32.22
N ARG A 49 9.20 -8.04 33.25
CA ARG A 49 7.99 -8.16 34.05
C ARG A 49 8.19 -7.49 35.41
N LEU A 50 7.21 -6.70 35.83
CA LEU A 50 7.15 -6.15 37.17
C LEU A 50 5.87 -6.70 37.82
N TYR A 51 6.00 -7.44 38.92
CA TYR A 51 4.87 -8.12 39.59
C TYR A 51 4.03 -9.01 38.64
N GLY A 52 4.69 -9.73 37.74
CA GLY A 52 4.01 -10.62 36.77
C GLY A 52 3.36 -9.90 35.59
N GLN A 53 3.43 -8.57 35.51
CA GLN A 53 2.90 -7.78 34.39
C GLN A 53 4.02 -7.36 33.44
N ASP A 54 3.76 -7.44 32.13
CA ASP A 54 4.71 -6.97 31.11
C ASP A 54 4.84 -5.43 31.17
N VAL A 55 6.07 -4.95 31.36
CA VAL A 55 6.37 -3.51 31.33
C VAL A 55 6.41 -3.04 29.88
N LYS A 56 5.38 -2.27 29.48
CA LYS A 56 5.32 -1.66 28.15
C LYS A 56 6.10 -0.36 28.14
N HIS A 57 7.22 -0.33 27.41
CA HIS A 57 7.97 0.90 27.18
C HIS A 57 7.29 1.77 26.11
N LYS A 58 7.19 3.08 26.36
CA LYS A 58 6.72 4.05 25.37
C LYS A 58 7.68 4.07 24.18
N LYS A 59 7.11 3.98 22.98
CA LYS A 59 7.80 4.02 21.69
C LYS A 59 7.22 5.16 20.87
N THR A 60 8.06 6.14 20.55
CA THR A 60 7.68 7.32 19.79
C THR A 60 8.17 7.17 18.36
N LEU A 61 7.24 7.24 17.40
CA LEU A 61 7.56 7.20 15.97
C LEU A 61 7.46 8.60 15.40
N TYR A 62 8.52 9.02 14.71
CA TYR A 62 8.54 10.19 13.85
C TYR A 62 8.51 9.71 12.40
N LEU A 63 7.51 10.15 11.65
CA LEU A 63 7.38 9.89 10.23
C LEU A 63 7.55 11.20 9.47
N PHE A 64 8.54 11.26 8.59
CA PHE A 64 8.89 12.43 7.79
C PHE A 64 8.45 12.22 6.35
N ILE A 65 7.62 13.14 5.85
CA ILE A 65 7.21 13.19 4.43
C ILE A 65 7.51 14.59 3.92
N GLY A 66 8.53 14.73 3.08
CA GLY A 66 9.08 16.03 2.70
C GLY A 66 9.49 16.83 3.94
N GLU A 67 8.91 18.02 4.10
CA GLU A 67 9.16 18.91 5.24
C GLU A 67 8.26 18.63 6.45
N LYS A 68 7.21 17.81 6.30
CA LYS A 68 6.25 17.54 7.37
C LYS A 68 6.71 16.36 8.23
N ALA A 69 6.64 16.53 9.55
CA ALA A 69 6.81 15.45 10.51
C ALA A 69 5.47 15.08 11.16
N ILE A 70 5.08 13.81 11.07
CA ILE A 70 3.95 13.22 11.80
C ILE A 70 4.55 12.49 13.01
N VAL A 71 4.08 12.84 14.21
CA VAL A 71 4.62 12.30 15.46
C VAL A 71 3.56 11.45 16.16
N TYR A 72 3.94 10.22 16.46
CA TYR A 72 3.16 9.30 17.28
C TYR A 72 3.88 9.07 18.60
N ASP A 73 3.46 9.77 19.64
CA ASP A 73 4.04 9.70 20.97
C ASP A 73 4.16 8.27 21.50
N HIS A 74 3.08 7.48 21.37
CA HIS A 74 3.08 6.08 21.74
C HIS A 74 2.41 5.23 20.66
N ILE A 75 3.22 4.66 19.77
CA ILE A 75 2.71 3.92 18.61
C ILE A 75 1.80 2.74 18.96
N ASP A 76 2.05 2.07 20.10
CA ASP A 76 1.21 0.94 20.53
C ASP A 76 -0.17 1.41 21.02
N ALA A 77 -0.34 2.68 21.42
CA ALA A 77 -1.65 3.23 21.78
C ALA A 77 -2.47 3.66 20.55
N GLU A 78 -1.83 3.73 19.39
CA GLU A 78 -2.45 4.10 18.12
C GLU A 78 -2.92 2.87 17.34
N THR A 79 -2.57 1.66 17.78
CA THR A 79 -3.03 0.44 17.13
C THR A 79 -4.54 0.29 17.24
N ASN A 80 -5.18 -0.18 16.17
CA ASN A 80 -6.64 -0.36 16.08
C ASN A 80 -7.45 0.94 16.12
N ARG A 81 -6.80 2.10 16.02
CA ARG A 81 -7.52 3.35 15.75
C ARG A 81 -7.91 3.42 14.26
N PRO A 82 -9.00 4.12 13.92
CA PRO A 82 -9.34 4.37 12.53
C PRO A 82 -8.18 5.01 11.77
N ARG A 83 -8.11 4.71 10.46
CA ARG A 83 -7.16 5.32 9.53
C ARG A 83 -7.27 6.85 9.60
N ARG A 84 -6.13 7.54 9.63
CA ARG A 84 -6.09 9.01 9.69
C ARG A 84 -5.59 9.61 8.39
N ALA A 85 -6.22 10.69 7.96
CA ALA A 85 -5.76 11.51 6.85
C ALA A 85 -4.89 12.67 7.35
N TYR A 86 -3.76 12.91 6.68
CA TYR A 86 -2.86 14.01 6.94
C TYR A 86 -2.71 14.87 5.69
N LYS A 87 -3.09 16.15 5.79
CA LYS A 87 -2.84 17.14 4.74
C LYS A 87 -1.37 17.53 4.72
N LEU A 88 -0.69 17.26 3.61
CA LEU A 88 0.69 17.63 3.37
C LEU A 88 0.78 19.04 2.76
N ALA A 89 2.00 19.52 2.52
CA ALA A 89 2.23 20.70 1.70
C ALA A 89 1.57 20.52 0.31
N SER A 90 1.19 21.62 -0.33
CA SER A 90 0.45 21.70 -1.60
C SER A 90 -1.00 21.20 -1.60
N GLY A 91 -1.51 20.60 -0.52
CA GLY A 91 -2.89 20.09 -0.46
C GLY A 91 -3.03 18.59 -0.70
N ARG A 92 -1.91 17.89 -0.90
CA ARG A 92 -1.81 16.43 -0.93
C ARG A 92 -2.35 15.81 0.37
N LEU A 93 -2.94 14.63 0.28
CA LEU A 93 -3.41 13.86 1.43
C LEU A 93 -2.66 12.55 1.51
N LEU A 94 -2.14 12.24 2.70
CA LEU A 94 -1.56 10.96 3.03
C LEU A 94 -2.45 10.27 4.06
N PHE A 95 -2.70 8.99 3.88
CA PHE A 95 -3.43 8.20 4.86
C PHE A 95 -2.47 7.30 5.62
N VAL A 96 -2.66 7.24 6.93
CA VAL A 96 -1.85 6.38 7.80
C VAL A 96 -2.77 5.52 8.65
N ALA A 97 -2.55 4.21 8.59
CA ALA A 97 -3.20 3.23 9.45
C ALA A 97 -2.15 2.48 10.27
N ILE A 98 -2.42 2.30 11.56
CA ILE A 98 -1.53 1.57 12.48
C ILE A 98 -2.28 0.35 12.99
N GLN A 99 -1.76 -0.83 12.68
CA GLN A 99 -2.42 -2.11 12.94
C GLN A 99 -1.49 -3.07 13.67
N LYS A 100 -2.07 -4.04 14.39
CA LYS A 100 -1.33 -5.19 14.93
C LYS A 100 -1.44 -6.36 13.96
N SER A 101 -0.30 -6.94 13.61
CA SER A 101 -0.23 -8.21 12.88
C SER A 101 0.67 -9.17 13.65
N GLY A 102 0.04 -10.14 14.33
CA GLY A 102 0.72 -11.03 15.26
C GLY A 102 1.45 -10.26 16.37
N LYS A 103 2.79 -10.38 16.41
CA LYS A 103 3.65 -9.66 17.38
C LYS A 103 4.18 -8.33 16.86
N ALA A 104 3.87 -7.96 15.62
CA ALA A 104 4.35 -6.74 14.98
C ALA A 104 3.31 -5.61 15.05
N THR A 105 3.80 -4.37 15.07
CA THR A 105 2.99 -3.18 14.77
C THR A 105 3.30 -2.79 13.33
N LEU A 106 2.30 -2.83 12.47
CA LEU A 106 2.39 -2.37 11.09
C LEU A 106 1.93 -0.91 11.01
N VAL A 107 2.66 -0.12 10.23
CA VAL A 107 2.30 1.26 9.87
C VAL A 107 2.15 1.26 8.37
N HIS A 108 0.92 1.37 7.90
CA HIS A 108 0.59 1.44 6.48
C HIS A 108 0.47 2.90 6.10
N LEU A 109 1.27 3.32 5.11
CA LEU A 109 1.17 4.61 4.46
C LEU A 109 0.50 4.36 3.11
N SER A 110 -0.68 4.90 2.89
CA SER A 110 -1.42 4.70 1.65
C SER A 110 -1.78 6.03 1.02
N SER A 111 -2.00 5.99 -0.29
CA SER A 111 -2.74 7.06 -0.96
C SER A 111 -4.24 6.88 -0.71
N GLN A 112 -5.06 7.62 -1.46
CA GLN A 112 -6.51 7.48 -1.49
C GLN A 112 -6.94 6.16 -2.14
N ILE A 113 -6.09 5.57 -2.99
CA ILE A 113 -6.43 4.41 -3.82
C ILE A 113 -5.33 3.37 -3.71
N ASP A 114 -5.66 2.25 -3.09
CA ASP A 114 -4.85 1.04 -3.09
C ASP A 114 -5.52 -0.02 -3.99
N ILE A 115 -4.76 -0.57 -4.91
CA ILE A 115 -5.15 -1.66 -5.80
C ILE A 115 -4.58 -2.96 -5.22
N ILE A 116 -5.44 -3.93 -4.97
CA ILE A 116 -5.05 -5.22 -4.42
C ILE A 116 -5.14 -6.26 -5.54
N ASN A 117 -4.00 -6.80 -5.96
CA ASN A 117 -3.97 -7.87 -6.95
C ASN A 117 -3.98 -9.24 -6.26
N CYS A 118 -5.14 -9.89 -6.33
CA CYS A 118 -5.36 -11.25 -5.84
C CYS A 118 -5.09 -12.32 -6.90
N CYS A 119 -4.70 -11.93 -8.12
CA CYS A 119 -4.38 -12.86 -9.20
C CYS A 119 -2.89 -13.22 -9.20
N ARG A 120 -2.51 -14.20 -10.02
CA ARG A 120 -1.10 -14.56 -10.26
C ARG A 120 -0.41 -13.70 -11.30
N LEU A 121 -1.18 -13.08 -12.19
CA LEU A 121 -0.65 -12.27 -13.28
C LEU A 121 -0.35 -10.86 -12.77
N PRO A 122 0.74 -10.21 -13.22
CA PRO A 122 0.91 -8.79 -13.03
C PRO A 122 -0.13 -8.01 -13.86
N TYR A 123 -0.49 -6.83 -13.39
CA TYR A 123 -1.33 -5.90 -14.15
C TYR A 123 -0.64 -4.55 -14.29
N HIS A 124 -0.64 -4.03 -15.50
CA HIS A 124 -0.26 -2.66 -15.78
C HIS A 124 -1.41 -1.71 -15.42
N ILE A 125 -1.08 -0.65 -14.69
CA ILE A 125 -2.02 0.35 -14.20
C ILE A 125 -1.79 1.65 -14.95
N TYR A 126 -2.83 2.12 -15.61
CA TYR A 126 -2.87 3.41 -16.26
C TYR A 126 -3.93 4.29 -15.62
N VAL A 127 -3.70 5.60 -15.71
CA VAL A 127 -4.66 6.60 -15.30
C VAL A 127 -4.99 7.49 -16.49
N HIS A 128 -6.28 7.59 -16.79
CA HIS A 128 -6.81 8.46 -17.82
C HIS A 128 -7.45 9.68 -17.17
N TRP A 129 -7.06 10.84 -17.66
CA TRP A 129 -7.62 12.10 -17.22
C TRP A 129 -7.41 13.17 -18.30
N ASP A 130 -8.46 13.95 -18.58
CA ASP A 130 -8.42 15.06 -19.55
C ASP A 130 -7.86 14.62 -20.92
N GLY A 131 -8.28 13.44 -21.39
CA GLY A 131 -7.82 12.84 -22.66
C GLY A 131 -6.37 12.33 -22.66
N LYS A 132 -5.64 12.47 -21.56
CA LYS A 132 -4.27 11.97 -21.40
C LYS A 132 -4.26 10.62 -20.72
N ILE A 133 -3.34 9.76 -21.16
CA ILE A 133 -3.07 8.46 -20.54
C ILE A 133 -1.71 8.56 -19.84
N ASN A 134 -1.69 8.30 -18.55
CA ASN A 134 -0.47 8.25 -17.75
C ASN A 134 -0.22 6.81 -17.31
N ASP A 135 0.96 6.29 -17.61
CA ASP A 135 1.44 5.05 -17.03
C ASP A 135 1.79 5.27 -15.55
N VAL A 136 1.20 4.46 -14.67
CA VAL A 136 1.45 4.51 -13.23
C VAL A 136 2.44 3.42 -12.80
N GLY A 137 2.52 2.32 -13.54
CA GLY A 137 3.37 1.17 -13.25
C GLY A 137 2.62 -0.16 -13.14
N ILE A 138 3.30 -1.16 -12.59
CA ILE A 138 2.83 -2.55 -12.56
C ILE A 138 2.44 -2.96 -11.14
N CYS A 139 1.20 -3.45 -10.99
CA CYS A 139 0.72 -4.14 -9.81
C CYS A 139 1.04 -5.63 -9.93
N GLU A 140 2.08 -6.06 -9.20
CA GLU A 140 2.58 -7.44 -9.27
C GLU A 140 1.53 -8.48 -8.92
N GLY A 141 1.69 -9.68 -9.47
CA GLY A 141 0.87 -10.83 -9.12
C GLY A 141 1.28 -11.46 -7.78
N THR A 142 0.37 -12.24 -7.20
CA THR A 142 0.73 -13.16 -6.11
C THR A 142 1.55 -14.32 -6.69
N GLU A 143 2.86 -14.31 -6.43
CA GLU A 143 3.71 -15.46 -6.73
C GLU A 143 3.19 -16.70 -5.98
N LYS A 144 2.72 -17.71 -6.70
CA LYS A 144 2.62 -19.05 -6.11
C LYS A 144 3.99 -19.71 -6.20
N TYR A 145 4.52 -20.06 -5.03
CA TYR A 145 5.49 -21.12 -4.74
C TYR A 145 5.83 -21.96 -5.98
N GLU A 146 6.96 -21.69 -6.64
CA GLU A 146 7.61 -22.74 -7.39
C GLU A 146 7.97 -23.82 -6.37
N ARG A 147 7.24 -24.94 -6.38
CA ARG A 147 7.79 -26.17 -5.80
C ARG A 147 9.06 -26.44 -6.60
N LYS A 148 10.22 -26.02 -6.09
CA LYS A 148 11.48 -26.64 -6.46
C LYS A 148 11.30 -28.13 -6.17
N THR A 149 11.01 -28.89 -7.21
CA THR A 149 11.19 -30.33 -7.24
C THR A 149 12.70 -30.58 -7.15
N GLN A 150 13.29 -30.36 -5.98
CA GLN A 150 14.58 -30.96 -5.67
C GLN A 150 14.31 -32.44 -5.45
N GLY A 151 14.87 -33.23 -6.36
CA GLY A 151 14.78 -34.67 -6.35
C GLY A 151 15.18 -35.26 -5.00
N ALA A 152 14.61 -36.45 -4.76
CA ALA A 152 14.91 -37.28 -3.62
C ALA A 152 16.42 -37.37 -3.33
N GLN A 153 16.81 -37.00 -2.11
CA GLN A 153 17.74 -37.82 -1.34
C GLN A 153 17.25 -37.91 0.11
N VAL A 154 17.07 -39.16 0.52
CA VAL A 154 16.69 -39.65 1.85
C VAL A 154 17.84 -39.34 2.83
N HIS A 155 17.54 -38.89 4.05
CA HIS A 155 18.01 -39.50 5.32
C HIS A 155 17.38 -38.76 6.52
N GLY A 156 16.93 -39.55 7.50
CA GLY A 156 15.94 -39.14 8.49
C GLY A 156 16.40 -38.20 9.59
N SER A 157 15.46 -37.42 10.10
CA SER A 157 15.17 -37.29 11.53
C SER A 157 13.88 -36.46 11.70
N THR A 158 13.18 -36.76 12.79
CA THR A 158 11.84 -36.35 13.22
C THR A 158 11.51 -34.88 12.93
N THR A 159 10.59 -34.64 11.99
CA THR A 159 10.14 -33.30 11.61
C THR A 159 8.93 -32.88 12.44
N ASP A 160 9.18 -31.88 13.28
CA ASP A 160 8.20 -31.03 13.94
C ASP A 160 7.35 -30.34 12.86
N ARG A 161 6.12 -30.81 12.66
CA ARG A 161 5.15 -30.20 11.75
C ARG A 161 4.55 -28.96 12.42
N SER A 162 5.27 -27.84 12.36
CA SER A 162 4.61 -26.53 12.35
C SER A 162 4.49 -26.08 10.90
N PHE A 163 3.29 -26.32 10.34
CA PHE A 163 2.85 -25.65 9.12
C PHE A 163 2.85 -24.14 9.38
N VAL A 164 3.92 -23.46 8.99
CA VAL A 164 3.87 -22.01 8.78
C VAL A 164 3.19 -21.82 7.42
N GLU A 165 1.87 -21.67 7.44
CA GLU A 165 1.15 -21.04 6.33
C GLU A 165 1.70 -19.61 6.18
N ASN A 166 2.76 -19.46 5.40
CA ASN A 166 3.12 -18.17 4.81
C ASN A 166 2.07 -17.86 3.73
N SER A 167 0.88 -17.45 4.15
CA SER A 167 -0.01 -16.68 3.28
C SER A 167 0.68 -15.34 3.03
N ARG A 168 1.49 -15.26 1.96
CA ARG A 168 1.98 -13.97 1.48
C ARG A 168 0.74 -13.10 1.22
N SER A 169 0.71 -11.93 1.84
CA SER A 169 -0.33 -10.92 1.62
C SER A 169 -0.44 -10.62 0.13
N PRO A 170 -1.65 -10.33 -0.39
CA PRO A 170 -1.80 -9.94 -1.78
C PRO A 170 -0.91 -8.75 -2.12
N ALA A 171 -0.49 -8.66 -3.37
CA ALA A 171 0.31 -7.53 -3.83
C ALA A 171 -0.56 -6.27 -3.80
N VAL A 172 -0.10 -5.25 -3.07
CA VAL A 172 -0.80 -3.96 -2.92
C VAL A 172 -0.02 -2.90 -3.68
N PHE A 173 -0.70 -2.23 -4.61
CA PHE A 173 -0.17 -1.13 -5.39
C PHE A 173 -0.98 0.12 -5.10
N GLY A 174 -0.36 1.14 -4.50
CA GLY A 174 -1.03 2.42 -4.29
C GLY A 174 -0.79 3.37 -5.44
N VAL A 175 -1.85 4.01 -5.94
CA VAL A 175 -1.72 5.05 -6.96
C VAL A 175 -0.99 6.25 -6.33
N PRO A 176 0.10 6.77 -6.92
CA PRO A 176 0.88 7.83 -6.30
C PRO A 176 0.08 9.08 -5.93
N VAL A 177 0.30 9.60 -4.72
CA VAL A 177 -0.39 10.78 -4.20
C VAL A 177 -0.21 11.99 -5.12
N ASP A 178 0.95 12.15 -5.76
CA ASP A 178 1.21 13.27 -6.66
C ASP A 178 0.37 13.20 -7.94
N ILE A 179 0.20 12.00 -8.49
CA ILE A 179 -0.67 11.75 -9.65
C ILE A 179 -2.10 12.10 -9.28
N LEU A 180 -2.60 11.60 -8.15
CA LEU A 180 -3.94 11.89 -7.65
C LEU A 180 -4.16 13.39 -7.39
N HIS A 181 -3.20 14.05 -6.76
CA HIS A 181 -3.28 15.46 -6.43
C HIS A 181 -3.44 16.36 -7.66
N ASN A 182 -2.67 16.10 -8.72
CA ASN A 182 -2.75 16.89 -9.95
C ASN A 182 -4.17 16.87 -10.52
N PHE A 183 -4.84 15.71 -10.52
CA PHE A 183 -6.23 15.61 -10.97
C PHE A 183 -7.19 16.48 -10.16
N TYR A 184 -7.02 16.50 -8.83
CA TYR A 184 -7.94 17.20 -7.95
C TYR A 184 -7.68 18.70 -7.85
N ALA A 185 -6.43 19.14 -8.02
CA ALA A 185 -6.11 20.55 -8.14
C ALA A 185 -6.77 21.15 -9.41
N ASP A 186 -6.69 20.42 -10.52
CA ASP A 186 -7.20 20.87 -11.83
C ASP A 186 -8.72 20.69 -12.00
N ALA A 187 -9.37 19.95 -11.12
CA ALA A 187 -10.84 19.80 -11.07
C ALA A 187 -11.55 20.99 -10.37
N SER A 188 -10.82 21.86 -9.67
CA SER A 188 -11.38 22.95 -8.86
C SER A 188 -11.99 24.13 -9.65
N GLY A 189 -11.93 24.08 -10.99
CA GLY A 189 -12.41 25.16 -11.88
C GLY A 189 -13.64 24.84 -12.75
N TYR A 190 -14.04 23.58 -12.90
CA TYR A 190 -15.15 23.19 -13.79
C TYR A 190 -16.08 22.17 -13.13
N ILE A 191 -17.38 22.48 -13.16
CA ILE A 191 -18.40 21.84 -12.32
C ILE A 191 -18.80 20.44 -12.83
N ASN A 192 -18.55 20.06 -14.07
CA ASN A 192 -19.01 18.77 -14.59
C ASN A 192 -17.97 18.16 -15.54
N GLU A 193 -17.84 16.83 -15.50
CA GLU A 193 -17.24 15.93 -16.52
C GLU A 193 -15.78 15.45 -16.38
N ARG A 194 -14.95 15.99 -15.48
CA ARG A 194 -13.59 15.44 -15.31
C ARG A 194 -13.58 14.17 -14.47
N VAL A 195 -13.84 13.04 -15.11
CA VAL A 195 -13.77 11.70 -14.52
C VAL A 195 -12.35 11.17 -14.59
N LEU A 196 -11.81 10.79 -13.44
CA LEU A 196 -10.57 10.03 -13.35
C LEU A 196 -10.87 8.56 -13.64
N ILE A 197 -10.20 7.95 -14.63
CA ILE A 197 -10.42 6.54 -14.97
C ILE A 197 -9.13 5.76 -14.71
N LEU A 198 -9.21 4.73 -13.88
CA LEU A 198 -8.17 3.72 -13.74
C LEU A 198 -8.38 2.66 -14.81
N GLN A 199 -7.40 2.47 -15.69
CA GLN A 199 -7.37 1.37 -16.64
C GLN A 199 -6.36 0.32 -16.17
N ILE A 200 -6.79 -0.93 -16.14
CA ILE A 200 -6.05 -2.08 -15.63
C ILE A 200 -5.92 -3.09 -16.76
N SER A 201 -4.70 -3.50 -17.10
CA SER A 201 -4.41 -4.42 -18.20
C SER A 201 -3.50 -5.55 -17.71
N PRO A 202 -3.83 -6.84 -17.90
CA PRO A 202 -2.92 -7.92 -17.54
C PRO A 202 -1.64 -7.83 -18.38
N VAL A 203 -0.51 -8.12 -17.75
CA VAL A 203 0.77 -8.31 -18.45
C VAL A 203 0.81 -9.76 -18.91
N LEU A 204 0.75 -9.97 -20.22
CA LEU A 204 0.78 -11.30 -20.85
C LEU A 204 2.13 -11.45 -21.58
N ASP A 205 2.80 -12.60 -21.44
CA ASP A 205 4.09 -12.84 -22.11
C ASP A 205 3.97 -12.69 -23.64
N GLU A 206 4.63 -11.66 -24.18
CA GLU A 206 4.55 -11.22 -25.58
C GLU A 206 5.21 -12.17 -26.60
N THR A 207 5.56 -13.40 -26.21
CA THR A 207 6.26 -14.33 -27.13
C THR A 207 5.38 -14.91 -28.24
N LYS A 208 4.06 -14.61 -28.27
CA LYS A 208 3.16 -15.16 -29.30
C LYS A 208 2.10 -14.15 -29.77
N SER A 209 2.35 -13.65 -30.98
CA SER A 209 1.42 -13.05 -31.95
C SER A 209 1.37 -11.53 -32.01
N GLU A 210 1.63 -11.03 -33.22
CA GLU A 210 1.55 -9.64 -33.68
C GLU A 210 0.10 -9.10 -33.74
N ASN A 211 -0.83 -9.72 -33.00
CA ASN A 211 -2.27 -9.41 -32.98
C ASN A 211 -2.87 -9.59 -31.57
N THR A 212 -2.09 -9.35 -30.51
CA THR A 212 -2.62 -9.40 -29.14
C THR A 212 -3.54 -8.21 -28.89
N GLU A 213 -4.82 -8.41 -29.18
CA GLU A 213 -5.90 -7.57 -28.67
C GLU A 213 -5.68 -7.34 -27.16
N SER A 214 -5.43 -6.09 -26.76
CA SER A 214 -5.15 -5.76 -25.37
C SER A 214 -6.43 -5.98 -24.54
N LEU A 215 -6.34 -6.85 -23.54
CA LEU A 215 -7.38 -6.96 -22.52
C LEU A 215 -7.25 -5.76 -21.59
N CYS A 216 -8.33 -5.06 -21.30
CA CYS A 216 -8.33 -4.05 -20.26
C CYS A 216 -9.67 -3.98 -19.55
N GLY A 217 -9.63 -3.59 -18.28
CA GLY A 217 -10.80 -3.19 -17.52
C GLY A 217 -10.60 -1.76 -17.05
N SER A 218 -11.69 -1.00 -16.94
CA SER A 218 -11.64 0.39 -16.51
C SER A 218 -12.58 0.63 -15.34
N PHE A 219 -12.17 1.52 -14.44
CA PHE A 219 -12.95 1.93 -13.28
C PHE A 219 -12.94 3.45 -13.16
N CYS A 220 -14.13 4.05 -13.12
CA CYS A 220 -14.28 5.48 -12.86
C CYS A 220 -14.11 5.73 -11.36
N VAL A 221 -13.05 6.46 -11.01
CA VAL A 221 -12.73 6.77 -9.63
C VAL A 221 -13.71 7.83 -9.11
N PRO A 222 -14.29 7.65 -7.91
CA PRO A 222 -15.08 8.68 -7.23
C PRO A 222 -14.33 10.01 -7.08
N PRO A 223 -15.05 11.14 -6.97
CA PRO A 223 -14.44 12.43 -6.70
C PRO A 223 -13.74 12.44 -5.32
N MET A 224 -12.77 13.36 -5.14
CA MET A 224 -11.89 13.38 -3.96
C MET A 224 -12.66 13.45 -2.64
N ASN A 225 -13.69 14.28 -2.56
CA ASN A 225 -14.50 14.44 -1.36
C ASN A 225 -15.13 13.11 -0.93
N GLU A 226 -15.61 12.32 -1.90
CA GLU A 226 -16.17 11.00 -1.66
C GLU A 226 -15.07 10.00 -1.28
N LEU A 227 -13.92 9.99 -1.96
CA LEU A 227 -12.79 9.13 -1.58
C LEU A 227 -12.29 9.42 -0.16
N VAL A 228 -12.19 10.69 0.24
CA VAL A 228 -11.79 11.07 1.60
C VAL A 228 -12.82 10.60 2.61
N ALA A 229 -14.11 10.75 2.30
CA ALA A 229 -15.18 10.24 3.15
C ALA A 229 -15.11 8.71 3.29
N LEU A 230 -14.97 7.97 2.18
CA LEU A 230 -14.82 6.51 2.19
C LEU A 230 -13.58 6.07 2.98
N ALA A 231 -12.42 6.68 2.73
CA ALA A 231 -11.15 6.32 3.36
C ALA A 231 -11.08 6.65 4.87
N THR A 232 -11.91 7.58 5.35
CA THR A 232 -11.97 7.97 6.78
C THR A 232 -13.19 7.43 7.52
N SER A 233 -14.17 6.86 6.81
CA SER A 233 -15.35 6.24 7.41
C SER A 233 -14.98 4.96 8.18
N GLU A 234 -15.75 4.66 9.23
CA GLU A 234 -15.63 3.37 9.95
C GLU A 234 -16.26 2.21 9.16
N SER A 235 -17.06 2.52 8.14
CA SER A 235 -17.63 1.53 7.20
C SER A 235 -16.53 0.93 6.33
N GLN A 236 -16.61 -0.38 6.15
CA GLN A 236 -15.61 -1.19 5.46
C GLN A 236 -15.29 -0.69 4.04
N MET A 237 -14.03 -0.96 3.67
CA MET A 237 -13.44 -0.84 2.34
C MET A 237 -14.45 -1.15 1.23
N SER A 238 -14.67 -0.19 0.33
CA SER A 238 -15.43 -0.41 -0.90
C SER A 238 -14.57 -1.25 -1.85
N SER A 239 -14.95 -2.51 -2.04
CA SER A 239 -14.29 -3.39 -3.03
C SER A 239 -15.00 -3.25 -4.36
N TYR A 240 -14.24 -2.95 -5.41
CA TYR A 240 -14.74 -2.89 -6.78
C TYR A 240 -14.06 -3.97 -7.60
N GLU A 241 -14.86 -4.83 -8.25
CA GLU A 241 -14.34 -5.84 -9.17
C GLU A 241 -14.21 -5.25 -10.57
N VAL A 242 -13.00 -5.31 -11.13
CA VAL A 242 -12.71 -4.82 -12.48
C VAL A 242 -12.51 -6.02 -13.40
N PHE A 243 -13.40 -6.16 -14.39
CA PHE A 243 -13.32 -7.23 -15.38
C PHE A 243 -12.57 -6.75 -16.62
N CYS A 244 -11.44 -7.38 -16.91
CA CYS A 244 -10.70 -7.11 -18.14
C CYS A 244 -11.41 -7.77 -19.34
N ARG A 245 -11.75 -6.96 -20.35
CA ARG A 245 -12.37 -7.41 -21.60
C ARG A 245 -11.49 -7.00 -22.77
N ARG A 246 -11.69 -7.65 -23.92
CA ARG A 246 -11.02 -7.25 -25.16
C ARG A 246 -11.39 -5.81 -25.48
N LEU A 247 -10.39 -4.95 -25.59
CA LEU A 247 -10.59 -3.59 -26.06
C LEU A 247 -10.89 -3.67 -27.57
N ILE A 248 -12.17 -3.57 -27.93
CA ILE A 248 -12.53 -3.30 -29.32
C ILE A 248 -12.35 -1.78 -29.48
N ILE A 249 -11.37 -1.36 -30.30
CA ILE A 249 -11.08 0.05 -30.61
C ILE A 249 -12.20 0.64 -31.48
N LEU A 250 -13.43 0.69 -30.95
CA LEU A 250 -14.59 1.32 -31.59
C LEU A 250 -15.28 2.34 -30.67
N ASP A 251 -15.07 2.30 -29.34
CA ASP A 251 -15.88 3.08 -28.40
C ASP A 251 -15.16 4.24 -27.68
N LEU A 252 -13.89 4.52 -27.95
CA LEU A 252 -13.18 5.69 -27.38
C LEU A 252 -13.26 6.96 -28.25
N MET A 253 -13.96 6.92 -29.39
CA MET A 253 -14.07 8.04 -30.36
C MET A 253 -15.51 8.48 -30.68
N ARG A 254 -16.53 7.95 -29.99
CA ARG A 254 -17.93 8.43 -30.15
C ARG A 254 -18.35 9.31 -28.98
N GLY A 255 -17.67 10.45 -28.87
CA GLY A 255 -18.10 11.57 -28.06
C GLY A 255 -17.96 12.83 -28.88
N ASP A 256 -18.68 12.92 -30.00
CA ASP A 256 -19.04 14.17 -30.68
C ASP A 256 -20.06 13.88 -31.80
N GLY A 257 -21.26 14.47 -31.70
CA GLY A 257 -22.14 14.73 -32.84
C GLY A 257 -23.49 14.00 -32.89
N GLN A 258 -24.41 14.34 -31.99
CA GLN A 258 -25.79 14.73 -32.38
C GLN A 258 -26.26 15.89 -31.50
#